data_AF-A0A2P4T7S2-F1
#
_entry.id   AF-A0A2P4T7S2-F1
#
_cell.length_a   1.000
_cell.length_b   1.000
_cell.length_c   1.000
_cell.angle_alpha   90.00
_cell.angle_beta   90.00
_cell.angle_gamma   90.00
#
_symmetry.space_group_name_H-M   'P 1'
#
loop_
_entity.id
_entity.type
_entity.pdbx_description
1 polymer ?
#
loop_
_entity_poly.entity_id
_entity_poly.type
_entity_poly.pdbx_seq_one_letter_code
_entity_poly.pdbx_strand_id
1 'polypeptide(L)'
;MALLLEHEFRPLPADKQIETLPFLEAVAHLPPFFDCLGTPIVYSPVKADLAGNIKKIRAVYDSNPTKFKTLQNILEVEKEMHGAAWPKTGATLALMWLKR
;
A
#
# COMPACT_ATOMS: atom_id res chain seq x y z
N MET A 1 16.58 -12.72 -2.53
CA MET A 1 17.01 -11.31 -2.76
C MET A 1 16.96 -10.86 -4.22
N ALA A 2 17.10 -11.74 -5.22
CA ALA A 2 16.90 -11.38 -6.64
C ALA A 2 15.48 -10.83 -6.95
N LEU A 3 14.46 -11.34 -6.25
CA LEU A 3 13.05 -10.95 -6.44
C LEU A 3 12.77 -9.45 -6.22
N LEU A 4 13.55 -8.76 -5.36
CA LEU A 4 13.34 -7.33 -5.12
C LEU A 4 13.86 -6.46 -6.28
N LEU A 5 14.87 -6.92 -7.01
CA LEU A 5 15.42 -6.24 -8.18
C LEU A 5 14.51 -6.38 -9.41
N GLU A 6 13.63 -7.38 -9.42
CA GLU A 6 12.64 -7.59 -10.47
C GLU A 6 11.36 -6.75 -10.24
N HIS A 7 11.18 -6.23 -9.03
CA HIS A 7 9.97 -5.50 -8.59
C HIS A 7 10.32 -4.15 -7.95
N GLU A 8 11.16 -3.38 -8.63
CA GLU A 8 11.58 -2.05 -8.18
C GLU A 8 10.41 -1.05 -8.17
N PHE A 9 10.47 -0.10 -7.24
CA PHE A 9 9.58 1.06 -7.27
C PHE A 9 9.88 1.91 -8.50
N ARG A 10 8.82 2.43 -9.13
CA ARG A 10 8.98 3.38 -10.24
C ARG A 10 9.69 4.65 -9.76
N PRO A 11 10.53 5.26 -10.62
CA PRO A 11 11.12 6.56 -10.32
C PRO A 11 10.03 7.61 -10.15
N LEU A 12 10.26 8.58 -9.26
CA LEU A 12 9.30 9.64 -9.03
C LEU A 12 9.22 10.58 -10.24
N PRO A 13 8.02 10.87 -10.76
CA PRO A 13 7.82 11.92 -11.75
C PRO A 13 8.07 13.32 -11.17
N ALA A 14 8.13 14.33 -12.03
CA ALA A 14 8.39 15.72 -11.64
C ALA A 14 7.33 16.29 -10.68
N ASP A 15 6.07 15.87 -10.82
CA ASP A 15 4.95 16.24 -9.95
C ASP A 15 4.90 15.42 -8.65
N LYS A 16 5.80 14.45 -8.50
CA LYS A 16 5.94 13.56 -7.34
C LYS A 16 4.69 12.72 -7.04
N GLN A 17 3.79 12.58 -8.01
CA GLN A 17 2.62 11.74 -7.88
C GLN A 17 3.02 10.27 -7.94
N ILE A 18 2.41 9.43 -7.10
CA ILE A 18 2.69 7.99 -7.07
C ILE A 18 1.48 7.26 -7.58
N GLU A 19 1.61 6.59 -8.73
CA GLU A 19 0.54 5.75 -9.28
C GLU A 19 0.25 4.57 -8.34
N THR A 20 -1.02 4.41 -7.98
CA THR A 20 -1.47 3.45 -6.97
C THR A 20 -1.15 2.02 -7.38
N LEU A 21 -1.49 1.62 -8.62
CA LEU A 21 -1.33 0.25 -9.06
C LEU A 21 0.14 -0.20 -9.11
N PRO A 22 1.06 0.53 -9.77
CA PRO A 22 2.47 0.15 -9.78
C PRO A 22 3.08 0.12 -8.38
N PHE A 23 2.69 1.05 -7.50
CA PHE A 23 3.10 1.02 -6.10
C PHE A 23 2.63 -0.25 -5.40
N LEU A 24 1.35 -0.61 -5.54
CA LEU A 24 0.77 -1.81 -4.93
C LEU A 24 1.39 -3.10 -5.46
N GLU A 25 1.69 -3.17 -6.75
CA GLU A 25 2.38 -4.30 -7.37
C GLU A 25 3.79 -4.46 -6.80
N ALA A 26 4.56 -3.37 -6.66
CA ALA A 26 5.89 -3.43 -6.06
C ALA A 26 5.83 -3.88 -4.58
N VAL A 27 5.00 -3.23 -3.74
CA VAL A 27 4.93 -3.57 -2.31
C VAL A 27 4.36 -4.97 -2.03
N ALA A 28 3.55 -5.54 -2.92
CA ALA A 28 2.99 -6.89 -2.76
C ALA A 28 4.07 -7.98 -2.72
N HIS A 29 5.29 -7.69 -3.21
CA HIS A 29 6.43 -8.61 -3.17
C HIS A 29 7.26 -8.50 -1.88
N LEU A 30 6.95 -7.55 -0.99
CA LEU A 30 7.65 -7.37 0.29
C LEU A 30 7.23 -8.37 1.39
N PRO A 31 5.94 -8.72 1.60
CA PRO A 31 5.56 -9.66 2.66
C PRO A 31 6.32 -11.00 2.66
N PRO A 32 6.60 -11.64 1.50
CA PRO A 32 7.41 -12.87 1.47
C PRO A 32 8.83 -12.74 2.02
N PHE A 33 9.40 -11.52 2.05
CA PHE A 33 10.74 -11.28 2.63
C PHE A 33 10.82 -11.72 4.10
N PHE A 34 9.73 -11.59 4.86
CA PHE A 34 9.67 -11.97 6.27
C PHE A 34 9.79 -13.49 6.49
N ASP A 35 9.45 -14.31 5.49
CA ASP A 35 9.64 -15.75 5.56
C ASP A 35 11.14 -16.12 5.55
N CYS A 36 12.00 -15.25 5.00
CA CYS A 36 13.44 -15.45 4.95
C CYS A 36 14.15 -15.15 6.28
N LEU A 37 13.48 -14.56 7.26
CA LEU A 37 14.09 -14.13 8.53
C LEU A 37 14.19 -15.25 9.59
N GLY A 38 13.84 -16.49 9.23
CA GLY A 38 14.14 -17.70 10.02
C GLY A 38 13.29 -17.93 11.27
N THR A 39 12.43 -16.99 11.67
CA THR A 39 11.52 -17.13 12.83
C THR A 39 10.06 -16.80 12.49
N PRO A 40 9.31 -17.74 11.88
CA PRO A 40 7.92 -17.50 11.47
C PRO A 40 7.03 -17.01 12.60
N ILE A 41 7.19 -17.50 13.83
CA ILE A 41 6.38 -17.10 14.99
C ILE A 41 6.51 -15.60 15.29
N VAL A 42 7.70 -15.02 15.08
CA VAL A 42 7.98 -13.60 15.37
C VAL A 42 7.53 -12.70 14.22
N TYR A 43 7.75 -13.14 12.98
CA TYR A 43 7.52 -12.29 11.80
C TYR A 43 6.18 -12.50 11.10
N SER A 44 5.45 -13.60 11.36
CA SER A 44 4.13 -13.82 10.76
C SER A 44 3.11 -12.72 11.09
N PRO A 45 3.04 -12.17 12.32
CA PRO A 45 2.15 -11.03 12.59
C PRO A 45 2.49 -9.79 11.76
N VAL A 46 3.79 -9.51 11.58
CA VAL A 46 4.27 -8.37 10.78
C VAL A 46 3.92 -8.56 9.30
N LYS A 47 4.19 -9.75 8.76
CA LYS A 47 3.82 -10.12 7.39
C LYS A 47 2.31 -9.99 7.16
N ALA A 48 1.50 -10.47 8.10
CA ALA A 48 0.04 -10.41 8.02
C ALA A 48 -0.49 -8.98 8.07
N ASP A 49 0.07 -8.11 8.93
CA ASP A 49 -0.30 -6.70 8.99
C ASP A 49 0.02 -5.97 7.68
N LEU A 50 1.24 -6.18 7.15
CA LEU A 50 1.68 -5.60 5.88
C LEU A 50 0.77 -6.02 4.72
N ALA A 51 0.53 -7.33 4.58
CA ALA A 51 -0.37 -7.87 3.56
C ALA A 51 -1.81 -7.37 3.73
N GLY A 52 -2.28 -7.22 4.97
CA GLY A 52 -3.59 -6.67 5.29
C GLY A 52 -3.74 -5.22 4.84
N ASN A 53 -2.73 -4.38 5.08
CA ASN A 53 -2.73 -2.99 4.64
C ASN A 53 -2.71 -2.87 3.11
N ILE A 54 -1.87 -3.65 2.42
CA ILE A 54 -1.82 -3.70 0.96
C ILE A 54 -3.18 -4.12 0.38
N LYS A 55 -3.81 -5.17 0.94
CA LYS A 55 -5.13 -5.65 0.50
C LYS A 55 -6.22 -4.59 0.68
N LYS A 56 -6.22 -3.85 1.78
CA LYS A 56 -7.19 -2.76 2.02
C LYS A 56 -7.06 -1.64 0.97
N ILE A 57 -5.83 -1.20 0.70
CA ILE A 57 -5.58 -0.16 -0.30
C ILE A 57 -5.97 -0.66 -1.70
N ARG A 58 -5.64 -1.91 -2.03
CA ARG A 58 -6.01 -2.54 -3.30
C ARG A 58 -7.53 -2.63 -3.48
N ALA A 59 -8.27 -2.98 -2.44
CA ALA A 59 -9.74 -3.02 -2.50
C ALA A 59 -10.36 -1.66 -2.79
N VAL A 60 -9.81 -0.57 -2.23
CA VAL A 60 -10.26 0.80 -2.55
C VAL A 60 -9.90 1.16 -3.99
N TYR A 61 -8.68 0.87 -4.43
CA TYR A 61 -8.26 1.08 -5.82
C TYR A 61 -9.17 0.37 -6.83
N ASP A 62 -9.42 -0.93 -6.64
CA ASP A 62 -10.20 -1.76 -7.55
C ASP A 62 -11.68 -1.30 -7.63
N SER A 63 -12.18 -0.57 -6.63
CA SER A 63 -13.54 -0.01 -6.66
C SER A 63 -13.71 1.08 -7.74
N ASN A 64 -12.66 1.84 -8.03
CA ASN A 64 -12.63 2.82 -9.11
C ASN A 64 -11.18 3.20 -9.48
N PRO A 65 -10.51 2.42 -10.35
CA PRO A 65 -9.11 2.64 -10.72
C PRO A 65 -8.83 4.04 -11.29
N THR A 66 -9.79 4.61 -12.03
CA THR A 66 -9.67 5.95 -12.60
C THR A 66 -9.69 7.03 -11.53
N LYS A 67 -10.58 6.90 -10.53
CA LYS A 67 -10.68 7.85 -9.41
C LYS A 67 -9.50 7.73 -8.44
N PHE A 68 -8.98 6.53 -8.24
CA PHE A 68 -7.90 6.22 -7.30
C PHE A 68 -6.55 6.01 -8.01
N LYS A 69 -6.32 6.74 -9.11
CA LYS A 69 -5.13 6.59 -9.96
C LYS A 69 -3.82 6.79 -9.19
N THR A 70 -3.79 7.72 -8.24
CA THR A 70 -2.61 8.02 -7.41
C THR A 70 -2.91 7.84 -5.93
N LEU A 71 -1.85 7.63 -5.12
CA LEU A 71 -1.97 7.56 -3.66
C LEU A 71 -2.56 8.86 -3.10
N GLN A 72 -2.23 10.00 -3.70
CA GLN A 72 -2.76 11.31 -3.35
C GLN A 72 -4.27 11.38 -3.60
N ASN A 73 -4.76 10.87 -4.73
CA ASN A 73 -6.20 10.83 -5.00
C ASN A 73 -6.97 9.97 -4.00
N ILE A 74 -6.38 8.87 -3.50
CA ILE A 74 -6.99 8.09 -2.40
C ILE A 74 -7.24 8.98 -1.18
N LEU A 75 -6.24 9.74 -0.76
CA LEU A 75 -6.36 10.60 0.42
C LEU A 75 -7.39 11.71 0.22
N GLU A 76 -7.35 12.38 -0.93
CA GLU A 76 -8.29 13.47 -1.27
C GLU A 76 -9.74 12.99 -1.29
N VAL A 77 -9.98 11.88 -1.99
CA VAL A 77 -11.31 11.31 -2.14
C VAL A 77 -11.84 10.74 -0.82
N GLU A 78 -11.02 10.00 -0.07
CA GLU A 78 -11.45 9.46 1.22
C GLU A 78 -11.70 10.56 2.26
N LYS A 79 -10.95 11.67 2.19
CA LYS A 79 -11.20 12.83 3.04
C LYS A 79 -12.59 13.41 2.80
N GLU A 80 -12.99 13.56 1.54
CA GLU A 80 -14.33 14.02 1.18
C GLU A 80 -15.41 12.99 1.54
N MET A 81 -15.17 11.70 1.28
CA MET A 81 -16.14 10.63 1.52
C MET A 81 -16.40 10.37 3.01
N HIS A 82 -15.38 10.48 3.86
CA HIS A 82 -15.47 10.10 5.28
C HIS A 82 -15.56 11.29 6.25
N GLY A 83 -15.35 12.53 5.77
CA GLY A 83 -15.48 13.74 6.58
C GLY A 83 -14.71 13.66 7.90
N ALA A 84 -15.41 13.81 9.03
CA ALA A 84 -14.81 13.80 10.37
C ALA A 84 -14.17 12.46 10.78
N ALA A 85 -14.51 11.34 10.11
CA ALA A 85 -13.88 10.04 10.40
C ALA A 85 -12.49 9.88 9.75
N TRP A 86 -12.17 10.71 8.75
CA TRP A 86 -10.85 10.77 8.15
C TRP A 86 -9.84 11.46 9.11
N PRO A 87 -8.55 11.03 9.20
CA PRO A 87 -7.86 10.02 8.39
C PRO A 87 -7.84 8.61 9.00
N LYS A 88 -8.61 8.34 10.06
CA LYS A 88 -8.56 7.07 10.82
C LYS A 88 -9.46 5.99 10.23
N THR A 89 -9.61 5.96 8.91
CA THR A 89 -10.46 5.01 8.19
C THR A 89 -9.90 4.70 6.81
N GLY A 90 -10.45 3.66 6.17
CA GLY A 90 -10.20 3.34 4.76
C GLY A 90 -8.76 2.98 4.41
N ALA A 91 -8.43 3.19 3.14
CA ALA A 91 -7.10 3.03 2.57
C ALA A 91 -6.11 4.09 3.09
N THR A 92 -6.58 5.27 3.51
CA THR A 92 -5.75 6.29 4.16
C THR A 92 -5.12 5.74 5.43
N LEU A 93 -5.91 5.12 6.31
CA LEU A 93 -5.40 4.51 7.53
C LEU A 93 -4.45 3.35 7.19
N ALA A 94 -4.80 2.50 6.23
CA ALA A 94 -3.95 1.40 5.79
C ALA A 94 -2.59 1.89 5.26
N LEU A 95 -2.59 2.94 4.42
CA LEU A 95 -1.36 3.54 3.88
C LEU A 95 -0.52 4.21 4.98
N MET A 96 -1.18 4.83 5.98
CA MET A 96 -0.49 5.43 7.12
C MET A 96 0.32 4.40 7.92
N TRP A 97 -0.18 3.17 8.07
CA TRP A 97 0.55 2.07 8.72
C TRP A 97 1.56 1.42 7.78
N LEU A 98 1.21 1.22 6.51
CA LEU A 98 2.09 0.62 5.50
C LEU A 98 3.41 1.39 5.30
N LYS A 99 3.39 2.72 5.42
CA LYS A 99 4.57 3.57 5.18
C LYS A 99 5.55 3.68 6.37
N ARG A 100 5.27 3.02 7.50
CA ARG A 100 6.11 3.07 8.71
C ARG A 100 7.21 2.04 8.63
#